data_AF-A0A7Y4VYE5-F1
#
_entry.id   AF-A0A7Y4VYE5-F1
#
_cell.length_a   1.000
_cell.length_b   1.000
_cell.length_c   1.000
_cell.angle_alpha   90.00
_cell.angle_beta   90.00
_cell.angle_gamma   90.00
#
_symmetry.space_group_name_H-M   'P 1'
#
loop_
_entity.id
_entity.type
_entity.pdbx_description
1 polymer ?
#
loop_
_entity_poly.entity_id
_entity_poly.type
_entity_poly.pdbx_seq_one_letter_code
_entity_poly.pdbx_strand_id
1 'polypeptide(L)' 'MALKLEERDDLAPVCPHCAEPLEKLFFRQIRELMAGKRLAYFCPHCHRLLGLTHY' A
#
# COMPACT_ATOMS: atom_id res chain seq x y z
N MET A 1 -22.37 18.97 5.81
CA MET A 1 -21.56 18.45 6.94
C MET A 1 -20.23 18.00 6.35
N ALA A 2 -19.10 18.55 6.78
CA ALA A 2 -17.78 18.20 6.25
C ALA A 2 -17.04 17.27 7.23
N LEU A 3 -16.39 16.25 6.69
CA LEU A 3 -15.48 15.41 7.46
C LEU A 3 -14.27 16.23 7.89
N LYS A 4 -13.89 16.12 9.17
CA LYS A 4 -12.65 16.69 9.69
C LYS A 4 -11.54 15.65 9.50
N LEU A 5 -10.41 16.10 8.97
CA LEU A 5 -9.22 15.29 8.81
C LEU A 5 -8.30 15.55 10.00
N GLU A 6 -7.76 14.47 10.57
CA GLU A 6 -6.76 14.50 11.64
C GLU A 6 -5.66 13.51 11.26
N GLU A 7 -4.41 13.93 11.40
CA GLU A 7 -3.24 13.10 11.15
C GLU A 7 -2.95 12.23 12.38
N ARG A 8 -2.73 10.92 12.16
CA ARG A 8 -2.59 9.91 13.22
C ARG A 8 -1.55 8.87 12.82
N ASP A 9 -0.34 9.01 13.34
CA ASP A 9 0.77 8.08 13.10
C ASP A 9 0.79 6.90 14.08
N ASP A 10 -0.02 6.95 15.13
CA ASP A 10 -0.15 5.90 16.15
C ASP A 10 -1.04 4.73 15.71
N LEU A 11 -1.75 4.89 14.59
CA LEU A 11 -2.65 3.87 14.05
C LEU A 11 -1.99 3.16 12.87
N ALA A 12 -1.76 1.85 13.03
CA ALA A 12 -1.37 1.02 11.91
C ALA A 12 -2.55 0.88 10.92
N PRO A 13 -2.32 1.07 9.60
CA PRO A 13 -3.35 0.84 8.62
C PRO A 13 -3.75 -0.63 8.59
N VAL A 14 -5.01 -0.91 8.28
CA VAL A 14 -5.53 -2.27 8.17
C VAL A 14 -5.65 -2.65 6.69
N CYS A 15 -5.31 -3.90 6.37
CA CYS A 15 -5.49 -4.40 5.01
C CYS A 15 -6.99 -4.42 4.63
N PRO A 16 -7.41 -3.76 3.55
CA PRO A 16 -8.83 -3.74 3.14
C PRO A 16 -9.33 -5.09 2.62
N HIS A 17 -8.45 -6.07 2.44
CA HIS A 17 -8.81 -7.37 1.89
C HIS A 17 -8.86 -8.51 2.91
N CYS A 18 -7.98 -8.49 3.92
CA CYS A 18 -7.91 -9.55 4.93
C CYS A 18 -8.12 -9.04 6.35
N ALA A 19 -8.36 -7.73 6.54
CA ALA A 19 -8.58 -7.09 7.84
C ALA A 19 -7.43 -7.23 8.86
N GLU A 20 -6.25 -7.69 8.42
CA GLU A 20 -5.06 -7.76 9.27
C GLU A 20 -4.35 -6.40 9.37
N PRO A 21 -3.81 -6.03 10.55
CA PRO A 21 -2.95 -4.87 10.71
C PRO A 21 -1.71 -4.92 9.80
N LEU A 22 -1.37 -3.80 9.17
CA LEU A 22 -0.22 -3.65 8.29
C LEU A 22 0.92 -2.93 9.02
N GLU A 23 1.74 -3.69 9.74
CA GLU A 23 2.99 -3.17 10.35
C GLU A 23 4.11 -2.96 9.33
N LYS A 24 3.98 -3.59 8.15
CA LYS A 24 4.91 -3.48 7.02
C LYS A 24 4.18 -3.70 5.71
N LEU A 25 4.76 -3.18 4.64
CA LEU A 25 4.37 -3.45 3.27
C LEU A 25 5.49 -4.20 2.56
N PHE A 26 5.13 -5.24 1.82
CA PHE A 26 6.05 -5.82 0.86
C PHE A 26 5.97 -5.04 -0.44
N PHE A 27 7.09 -4.99 -1.17
CA PHE A 27 7.12 -4.34 -2.47
C PHE A 27 7.91 -5.14 -3.50
N ARG A 28 7.56 -4.96 -4.77
CA ARG A 28 8.29 -5.51 -5.91
C ARG A 28 8.46 -4.44 -6.96
N GLN A 29 9.68 -4.31 -7.47
CA GLN A 29 9.94 -3.47 -8.62
C GLN A 29 9.45 -4.16 -9.90
N ILE A 30 8.55 -3.50 -10.61
CA ILE A 30 8.14 -3.87 -11.96
C ILE A 30 8.99 -3.03 -12.91
N ARG A 31 9.88 -3.70 -13.66
CA ARG A 31 10.68 -3.06 -14.71
C ARG A 31 9.97 -3.30 -16.03
N GLU A 32 9.46 -2.24 -16.62
CA GLU A 32 9.03 -2.25 -18.02
C GLU A 32 10.10 -1.53 -18.86
N LEU A 33 10.45 -2.10 -20.01
CA LEU A 33 11.52 -1.57 -20.88
C LEU A 33 11.29 -0.10 -21.30
N MET A 34 10.05 0.39 -21.28
CA MET A 34 9.68 1.69 -21.87
C MET A 34 8.87 2.62 -20.93
N ALA A 35 8.51 2.22 -19.70
CA ALA A 35 7.44 2.89 -18.93
C ALA A 35 7.80 3.29 -17.49
N GLY A 36 9.10 3.44 -17.18
CA GLY A 36 9.57 3.87 -15.85
C GLY A 36 9.58 2.75 -14.81
N LYS A 37 10.17 3.04 -13.63
CA LYS A 37 10.25 2.08 -12.52
C LYS A 37 8.93 2.14 -11.75
N ARG A 38 8.13 1.07 -11.80
CA ARG A 38 6.91 0.95 -11.00
C ARG A 38 7.18 0.12 -9.75
N LEU A 39 6.67 0.54 -8.60
CA LEU A 39 6.69 -0.28 -7.38
C LEU A 39 5.29 -0.80 -7.12
N ALA A 40 5.16 -2.12 -7.00
CA ALA A 40 3.95 -2.77 -6.54
C ALA A 40 4.05 -3.06 -5.05
N TYR A 41 3.14 -2.51 -4.26
CA TYR A 41 3.03 -2.80 -2.83
C TYR A 41 1.96 -3.86 -2.58
N PHE A 42 2.23 -4.81 -1.69
CA PHE A 42 1.30 -5.89 -1.37
C PHE A 42 1.30 -6.19 0.13
N CYS A 43 0.14 -6.68 0.59
CA CYS A 43 -0.07 -7.07 1.97
C CYS A 43 0.84 -8.26 2.33
N PRO A 44 1.55 -8.24 3.48
CA PRO A 44 2.41 -9.37 3.90
C PRO A 44 1.61 -10.60 4.33
N HIS A 45 0.32 -10.45 4.65
CA HIS A 45 -0.54 -11.54 5.14
C HIS A 45 -1.29 -12.24 4.01
N CYS A 46 -1.94 -11.48 3.13
CA CYS A 46 -2.76 -12.05 2.04
C CYS A 46 -2.15 -11.89 0.64
N HIS A 47 -1.00 -11.21 0.51
CA HIS A 47 -0.28 -10.97 -0.74
C HIS A 47 -1.04 -10.22 -1.85
N ARG A 48 -2.21 -9.65 -1.54
CA ARG A 48 -2.96 -8.82 -2.50
C ARG A 48 -2.28 -7.47 -2.70
N LEU A 49 -2.39 -6.97 -3.92
CA LEU A 49 -1.87 -5.67 -4.34
C LEU A 49 -2.62 -4.53 -3.64
N LEU A 50 -1.90 -3.67 -2.94
CA LEU A 50 -2.44 -2.51 -2.21
C LEU A 50 -2.22 -1.20 -2.96
N GLY A 51 -1.24 -1.15 -3.87
CA GLY A 51 -0.99 0.03 -4.67
C GLY A 51 0.13 -0.18 -5.69
N LEU A 52 0.11 0.67 -6.72
CA LEU A 52 1.19 0.81 -7.71
C LEU A 52 1.67 2.26 -7.66
N THR A 53 2.99 2.46 -7.59
CA THR A 53 3.58 3.78 -7.82
C THR A 53 4.00 3.93 -9.26
N HIS A 54 3.83 5.15 -9.75
CA HIS A 54 4.44 5.62 -10.99
C HIS A 54 5.49 6.66 -10.58
N TYR A 55 6.70 6.51 -11.11
CA TYR A 55 7.81 7.45 -10.93
C TYR A 55 8.19 8.03 -12.29
#